data_AF-W7FLP5-F1
#
_entry.id   AF-W7FLP5-F1
#
_cell.length_a   1.000
_cell.length_b   1.000
_cell.length_c   1.000
_cell.angle_alpha   90.00
_cell.angle_beta   90.00
_cell.angle_gamma   90.00
#
_symmetry.space_group_name_H-M   'P 1'
#
loop_
_entity.id
_entity.type
_entity.pdbx_description
1 polymer ?
#
loop_
_entity_poly.entity_id
_entity_poly.type
_entity_poly.pdbx_seq_one_letter_code
_entity_poly.pdbx_strand_id
1 'polypeptide(L)'
;MNGIQANVVIKPKYVLCVKTNVEKVIIRTSSNEYKESVCNYFVFIYYTSKMKAPVLEDNFINNVDKINMDNIYISIAKTEGESSKDMYAEAVVHTLIYKNMENNNFKNKIILRILQLVNNYENKLNPDIYINTKNYKIIDLHYIPKTKHSLNSHCVNENIKKEDNNTQSIDESDIKFFNLLNQKQNKNKNHHDHDQNKNKKEIKILQENKELLNHIESVKTTKKENDETNNIHNFIPKQIKSYHHTIIDR
;
A
#
# COMPACT_ATOMS: atom_id res chain seq x y z
N MET A 1 -29.75 12.29 -3.47
CA MET A 1 -28.60 12.79 -4.26
C MET A 1 -27.35 12.08 -3.75
N ASN A 2 -26.95 10.98 -4.39
CA ASN A 2 -25.74 10.24 -4.01
C ASN A 2 -24.57 10.82 -4.80
N GLY A 3 -23.93 11.85 -4.25
CA GLY A 3 -22.67 12.34 -4.80
C GLY A 3 -21.63 11.25 -4.67
N ILE A 4 -21.08 10.80 -5.80
CA ILE A 4 -19.87 9.99 -5.87
C ILE A 4 -18.80 10.76 -5.09
N GLN A 5 -18.48 10.33 -3.88
CA GLN A 5 -17.41 10.96 -3.12
C GLN A 5 -16.12 10.81 -3.90
N ALA A 6 -15.52 11.94 -4.30
CA ALA A 6 -14.25 11.94 -4.99
C ALA A 6 -13.19 11.24 -4.12
N ASN A 7 -12.58 10.19 -4.66
CA ASN A 7 -11.47 9.49 -4.02
C ASN A 7 -10.31 10.48 -3.85
N VAL A 8 -9.93 10.77 -2.59
CA VAL A 8 -8.77 11.60 -2.29
C VAL A 8 -7.53 10.71 -2.30
N VAL A 9 -6.68 10.90 -3.31
CA VAL A 9 -5.44 10.13 -3.48
C VAL A 9 -4.26 10.95 -2.97
N ILE A 10 -3.44 10.33 -2.12
CA ILE A 10 -2.28 10.96 -1.48
C ILE A 10 -1.01 10.13 -1.70
N LYS A 11 0.15 10.77 -1.52
CA LYS A 11 1.46 10.11 -1.49
C LYS A 11 2.02 10.16 -0.05
N PRO A 12 1.65 9.22 0.83
CA PRO A 12 2.09 9.24 2.23
C PRO A 12 3.55 8.77 2.36
N LYS A 13 4.20 9.10 3.48
CA LYS A 13 5.60 8.74 3.75
C LYS A 13 5.66 7.50 4.63
N TYR A 14 6.57 6.58 4.31
CA TYR A 14 6.73 5.33 5.03
C TYR A 14 7.21 5.54 6.47
N VAL A 15 6.69 4.74 7.41
CA VAL A 15 7.09 4.70 8.82
C VAL A 15 7.78 3.39 9.14
N LEU A 16 7.02 2.29 9.08
CA LEU A 16 7.47 0.96 9.51
C LEU A 16 6.62 -0.14 8.90
N CYS A 17 7.09 -1.39 9.00
CA CYS A 17 6.37 -2.57 8.56
C CYS A 17 6.06 -3.46 9.77
N VAL A 18 4.82 -3.91 9.87
CA VAL A 18 4.36 -4.86 10.89
C VAL A 18 4.10 -6.20 10.21
N LYS A 19 4.66 -7.27 10.77
CA LYS A 19 4.36 -8.66 10.39
C LYS A 19 3.54 -9.31 11.49
N THR A 20 2.46 -9.97 11.08
CA THR A 20 1.70 -10.89 11.93
C THR A 20 1.30 -12.13 11.12
N ASN A 21 0.57 -13.05 11.74
CA ASN A 21 0.09 -14.29 11.13
C ASN A 21 -1.38 -14.16 10.72
N VAL A 22 -1.71 -14.80 9.60
CA VAL A 22 -3.07 -15.11 9.21
C VAL A 22 -3.39 -16.50 9.74
N GLU A 23 -4.50 -16.60 10.46
CA GLU A 23 -4.99 -17.83 11.05
C GLU A 23 -6.31 -18.20 10.39
N LYS A 24 -6.47 -19.47 10.01
CA LYS A 24 -7.71 -20.01 9.46
C LYS A 24 -8.33 -20.98 10.44
N VAL A 25 -9.64 -20.87 10.66
CA VAL A 25 -10.41 -21.87 11.42
C VAL A 25 -10.46 -23.17 10.61
N ILE A 26 -9.92 -24.24 11.19
CA ILE A 26 -9.93 -25.59 10.58
C ILE A 26 -11.05 -26.43 11.21
N ILE A 27 -11.31 -26.23 12.50
CA ILE A 27 -12.36 -26.95 13.23
C ILE A 27 -13.13 -25.95 14.09
N ARG A 28 -14.44 -25.93 13.93
CA ARG A 28 -15.37 -25.20 14.80
C ARG A 28 -16.27 -26.20 15.52
N THR A 29 -16.22 -26.21 16.84
CA THR A 29 -17.18 -26.93 17.68
C THR A 29 -18.17 -25.95 18.30
N SER A 30 -19.16 -26.42 19.04
CA SER A 30 -20.10 -25.56 19.77
C SER A 30 -19.44 -24.68 20.85
N SER A 31 -18.23 -25.04 21.31
CA SER A 31 -17.54 -24.35 22.39
C SER A 31 -16.16 -23.79 22.01
N ASN A 32 -15.52 -24.31 20.97
CA ASN A 32 -14.12 -24.00 20.64
C ASN A 32 -13.92 -23.74 19.14
N GLU A 33 -12.95 -22.89 18.82
CA GLU A 33 -12.38 -22.75 17.48
C GLU A 33 -10.91 -23.16 17.50
N TYR A 34 -10.53 -24.07 16.60
CA TYR A 34 -9.15 -24.46 16.38
C TYR A 34 -8.65 -23.79 15.11
N LYS A 35 -7.55 -23.05 15.23
CA LYS A 35 -6.99 -22.21 14.17
C LYS A 35 -5.59 -22.64 13.82
N GLU A 36 -5.25 -22.59 12.54
CA GLU A 36 -3.90 -22.84 12.05
C GLU A 36 -3.36 -21.63 11.31
N SER A 37 -2.06 -21.36 11.48
CA SER A 37 -1.37 -20.28 10.77
C SER A 37 -1.19 -20.68 9.30
N VAL A 38 -1.77 -19.91 8.38
CA VAL A 38 -1.74 -20.20 6.93
C VAL A 38 -0.68 -19.40 6.17
N CYS A 39 -0.50 -18.11 6.51
CA CYS A 39 0.52 -17.27 5.90
C CYS A 39 0.84 -16.05 6.78
N ASN A 40 1.79 -15.23 6.32
CA ASN A 40 2.09 -13.96 7.00
C ASN A 40 1.17 -12.86 6.46
N TYR A 41 0.86 -11.90 7.33
CA TYR A 41 0.24 -10.64 6.97
C TYR A 41 1.21 -9.50 7.23
N PHE A 42 1.51 -8.73 6.19
CA PHE A 42 2.37 -7.56 6.28
C PHE A 42 1.55 -6.28 6.18
N VAL A 43 1.69 -5.40 7.16
CA VAL A 43 1.05 -4.08 7.16
C VAL A 43 2.11 -3.01 7.08
N PHE A 44 2.14 -2.28 5.96
CA PHE A 44 3.00 -1.13 5.79
C PHE A 44 2.32 0.10 6.37
N ILE A 45 2.93 0.72 7.37
CA ILE A 45 2.41 1.92 8.02
C ILE A 45 3.08 3.15 7.41
N TYR A 46 2.26 4.12 7.02
CA TYR A 46 2.66 5.40 6.46
C TYR A 46 2.03 6.56 7.23
N TYR A 47 2.53 7.76 7.00
CA TYR A 47 1.95 8.99 7.55
C TYR A 47 1.76 10.10 6.51
N THR A 48 0.84 11.00 6.79
CA THR A 48 0.54 12.18 5.98
C THR A 48 -0.12 13.28 6.82
N SER A 49 0.05 14.55 6.44
CA SER A 49 -0.78 15.63 6.98
C SER A 49 -2.06 15.84 6.14
N LYS A 50 -2.12 15.28 4.93
CA LYS A 50 -3.27 15.38 4.02
C LYS A 50 -4.36 14.37 4.38
N MET A 51 -4.80 14.31 5.64
CA MET A 51 -5.96 13.53 6.08
C MET A 51 -6.60 14.20 7.30
N LYS A 52 -7.76 13.73 7.73
CA LYS A 52 -8.41 14.23 8.95
C LYS A 52 -7.48 14.09 10.16
N ALA A 53 -7.23 15.19 10.86
CA ALA A 53 -6.38 15.21 12.05
C ALA A 53 -7.07 14.50 13.22
N PRO A 54 -6.31 13.82 14.10
CA PRO A 54 -6.88 13.19 15.29
C PRO A 54 -7.30 14.26 16.31
N VAL A 55 -8.27 13.92 17.16
CA VAL A 55 -8.63 14.74 18.32
C VAL A 55 -7.99 14.11 19.56
N LEU A 56 -6.90 14.72 20.03
CA LEU A 56 -6.11 14.25 21.16
C LEU A 56 -6.27 15.22 22.33
N GLU A 57 -6.43 14.69 23.54
CA GLU A 57 -6.44 15.49 24.76
C GLU A 57 -5.06 16.11 25.03
N ASP A 58 -5.04 17.21 25.77
CA ASP A 58 -3.77 17.79 26.24
C ASP A 58 -3.02 16.77 27.12
N ASN A 59 -1.71 16.66 26.91
CA ASN A 59 -0.85 15.72 27.62
C ASN A 59 -1.30 14.24 27.53
N PHE A 60 -2.04 13.84 26.49
CA PHE A 60 -2.50 12.46 26.29
C PHE A 60 -1.37 11.41 26.39
N ILE A 61 -0.14 11.81 26.09
CA ILE A 61 1.04 10.93 26.12
C ILE A 61 1.35 10.40 27.52
N ASN A 62 0.94 11.12 28.57
CA ASN A 62 1.08 10.68 29.96
C ASN A 62 -0.01 9.67 30.36
N ASN A 63 -1.07 9.54 29.56
CA ASN A 63 -2.18 8.62 29.81
C ASN A 63 -2.65 7.91 28.53
N VAL A 64 -1.70 7.26 27.87
CA VAL A 64 -1.92 6.58 26.58
C VAL A 64 -3.09 5.60 26.64
N ASP A 65 -3.28 4.93 27.78
CA ASP A 65 -4.28 3.89 27.95
C ASP A 65 -5.72 4.43 27.89
N LYS A 66 -5.94 5.71 28.24
CA LYS A 66 -7.26 6.35 28.19
C LYS A 66 -7.62 7.01 26.87
N ILE A 67 -6.69 7.07 25.91
CA ILE A 67 -6.97 7.65 24.59
C ILE A 67 -8.17 6.96 23.94
N ASN A 68 -9.15 7.76 23.52
CA ASN A 68 -10.25 7.31 22.68
C ASN A 68 -9.76 7.08 21.24
N MET A 69 -9.69 5.82 20.82
CA MET A 69 -9.18 5.44 19.50
C MET A 69 -10.14 5.78 18.35
N ASP A 70 -11.40 6.13 18.63
CA ASP A 70 -12.36 6.59 17.61
C ASP A 70 -12.08 8.04 17.18
N ASN A 71 -11.31 8.78 17.99
CA ASN A 71 -10.79 10.10 17.64
C ASN A 71 -9.51 10.04 16.80
N ILE A 72 -8.99 8.84 16.50
CA ILE A 72 -7.81 8.62 15.68
C ILE A 72 -8.25 8.03 14.35
N TYR A 73 -8.17 8.84 13.30
CA TYR A 73 -8.49 8.42 11.94
C TYR A 73 -7.31 7.64 11.34
N ILE A 74 -7.58 6.41 10.90
CA ILE A 74 -6.59 5.51 10.30
C ILE A 74 -7.18 5.03 8.99
N SER A 75 -6.54 5.39 7.89
CA SER A 75 -6.98 4.91 6.59
C SER A 75 -6.29 3.59 6.26
N ILE A 76 -7.05 2.56 5.92
CA ILE A 76 -6.54 1.24 5.56
C ILE A 76 -6.94 0.86 4.13
N ALA A 77 -6.03 0.20 3.43
CA ALA A 77 -6.27 -0.37 2.10
C ALA A 77 -5.59 -1.73 1.99
N LYS A 78 -6.27 -2.68 1.35
CA LYS A 78 -5.63 -3.94 0.96
C LYS A 78 -4.75 -3.68 -0.25
N THR A 79 -3.56 -4.26 -0.28
CA THR A 79 -2.61 -4.12 -1.38
C THR A 79 -2.16 -5.49 -1.86
N GLU A 80 -1.79 -5.59 -3.13
CA GLU A 80 -1.19 -6.80 -3.68
C GLU A 80 0.32 -6.77 -3.43
N GLY A 81 0.86 -7.83 -2.83
CA GLY A 81 2.30 -7.99 -2.72
C GLY A 81 2.88 -8.85 -3.84
N GLU A 82 4.20 -8.91 -3.89
CA GLU A 82 4.95 -9.70 -4.88
C GLU A 82 4.76 -11.22 -4.75
N SER A 83 4.37 -11.69 -3.57
CA SER A 83 4.13 -13.10 -3.30
C SER A 83 2.64 -13.36 -3.20
N SER A 84 2.12 -14.29 -3.99
CA SER A 84 0.75 -14.79 -3.83
C SER A 84 0.55 -15.58 -2.52
N LYS A 85 1.62 -15.87 -1.78
CA LYS A 85 1.58 -16.65 -0.54
C LYS A 85 1.16 -15.83 0.68
N ASP A 86 1.57 -14.57 0.75
CA ASP A 86 1.35 -13.71 1.91
C ASP A 86 0.29 -12.66 1.62
N MET A 87 -0.24 -12.04 2.67
CA MET A 87 -1.23 -10.98 2.57
C MET A 87 -0.62 -9.63 2.94
N TYR A 88 -1.14 -8.57 2.33
CA TYR A 88 -0.57 -7.24 2.45
C TYR A 88 -1.65 -6.17 2.62
N ALA A 89 -1.38 -5.21 3.49
CA ALA A 89 -2.17 -3.99 3.61
C ALA A 89 -1.28 -2.77 3.81
N GLU A 90 -1.86 -1.61 3.55
CA GLU A 90 -1.31 -0.31 3.89
C GLU A 90 -2.21 0.35 4.93
N ALA A 91 -1.58 1.03 5.88
CA ALA A 91 -2.26 1.84 6.87
C ALA A 91 -1.64 3.25 6.87
N VAL A 92 -2.46 4.28 6.76
CA VAL A 92 -2.03 5.68 6.76
C VAL A 92 -2.59 6.38 7.99
N VAL A 93 -1.70 7.00 8.76
CA VAL A 93 -2.04 7.81 9.94
C VAL A 93 -1.69 9.28 9.72
N HIS A 94 -2.28 10.16 10.51
CA HIS A 94 -1.95 11.57 10.44
C HIS A 94 -0.54 11.85 10.99
N THR A 95 0.16 12.87 10.48
CA THR A 95 1.50 13.27 10.95
C THR A 95 1.56 13.50 12.46
N LEU A 96 0.48 14.00 13.08
CA LEU A 96 0.40 14.16 14.55
C LEU A 96 0.49 12.83 15.31
N ILE A 97 -0.08 11.75 14.76
CA ILE A 97 0.06 10.42 15.34
C ILE A 97 1.51 9.95 15.21
N TYR A 98 2.07 10.04 14.00
CA TYR A 98 3.45 9.63 13.73
C TYR A 98 4.46 10.32 14.64
N LYS A 99 4.35 11.65 14.84
CA LYS A 99 5.25 12.42 15.72
C LYS A 99 5.30 11.91 17.16
N ASN A 100 4.25 11.23 17.63
CA ASN A 100 4.17 10.70 19.00
C ASN A 100 4.51 9.20 19.08
N MET A 101 4.82 8.54 17.96
CA MET A 101 5.19 7.11 17.93
C MET A 101 6.61 6.81 18.48
N GLU A 102 7.37 7.83 18.88
CA GLU A 102 8.58 7.64 19.68
C GLU A 102 8.26 7.00 21.04
N ASN A 103 7.08 7.30 21.61
CA ASN A 103 6.58 6.61 22.78
C ASN A 103 6.14 5.18 22.41
N ASN A 104 6.83 4.18 22.94
CA ASN A 104 6.57 2.77 22.62
C ASN A 104 5.15 2.31 22.99
N ASN A 105 4.59 2.79 24.11
CA ASN A 105 3.23 2.42 24.50
C ASN A 105 2.21 2.97 23.48
N PHE A 106 2.34 4.25 23.12
CA PHE A 106 1.47 4.86 22.12
C PHE A 106 1.61 4.20 20.75
N LYS A 107 2.83 3.97 20.28
CA LYS A 107 3.11 3.25 19.04
C LYS A 107 2.45 1.87 19.02
N ASN A 108 2.60 1.08 20.08
CA ASN A 108 1.98 -0.23 20.18
C ASN A 108 0.45 -0.14 20.17
N LYS A 109 -0.13 0.84 20.86
CA LYS A 109 -1.59 1.07 20.86
C LYS A 109 -2.13 1.42 19.46
N ILE A 110 -1.41 2.23 18.69
CA ILE A 110 -1.76 2.51 17.28
C ILE A 110 -1.65 1.25 16.42
N ILE A 111 -0.56 0.48 16.53
CA ILE A 111 -0.36 -0.75 15.75
C ILE A 111 -1.47 -1.75 16.06
N LEU A 112 -1.81 -1.96 17.33
CA LEU A 112 -2.91 -2.84 17.73
C LEU A 112 -4.24 -2.41 17.10
N ARG A 113 -4.54 -1.11 17.08
CA ARG A 113 -5.75 -0.60 16.42
C ARG A 113 -5.75 -0.86 14.91
N ILE A 114 -4.60 -0.68 14.24
CA ILE A 114 -4.46 -0.99 12.82
C ILE A 114 -4.75 -2.48 12.57
N LEU A 115 -4.12 -3.37 13.35
CA LEU A 115 -4.33 -4.82 13.21
C LEU A 115 -5.78 -5.22 13.48
N GLN A 116 -6.46 -4.59 14.44
CA GLN A 116 -7.89 -4.79 14.69
C GLN A 116 -8.75 -4.36 13.49
N LEU A 117 -8.47 -3.20 12.88
CA LEU A 117 -9.20 -2.73 11.71
C LEU A 117 -9.03 -3.68 10.52
N VAL A 118 -7.80 -4.13 10.27
CA VAL A 118 -7.50 -5.12 9.22
C VAL A 118 -8.16 -6.47 9.52
N ASN A 119 -8.09 -6.97 10.74
CA ASN A 119 -8.76 -8.21 11.16
C ASN A 119 -10.28 -8.12 10.92
N ASN A 120 -10.90 -7.02 11.35
CA ASN A 120 -12.33 -6.81 11.19
C ASN A 120 -12.75 -6.76 9.72
N TYR A 121 -11.86 -6.31 8.83
CA TYR A 121 -12.12 -6.32 7.40
C TYR A 121 -12.01 -7.71 6.80
N GLU A 122 -10.90 -8.41 7.04
CA GLU A 122 -10.70 -9.77 6.50
C GLU A 122 -11.77 -10.74 7.02
N ASN A 123 -12.14 -10.64 8.30
CA ASN A 123 -13.18 -11.47 8.90
C ASN A 123 -14.58 -11.21 8.29
N LYS A 124 -14.87 -9.96 7.88
CA LYS A 124 -16.12 -9.64 7.16
C LYS A 124 -16.18 -10.30 5.78
N LEU A 125 -15.05 -10.40 5.10
CA LEU A 125 -14.96 -11.06 3.79
C LEU A 125 -14.96 -12.57 3.92
N ASN A 126 -14.24 -13.09 4.92
CA ASN A 126 -14.14 -14.50 5.22
C ASN A 126 -14.16 -14.72 6.75
N PRO A 127 -15.29 -15.13 7.33
CA PRO A 127 -15.45 -15.30 8.77
C PRO A 127 -14.51 -16.34 9.41
N ASP A 128 -13.93 -17.22 8.60
CA ASP A 128 -12.99 -18.25 9.07
C ASP A 128 -11.54 -17.76 9.04
N ILE A 129 -11.27 -16.55 8.54
CA ILE A 129 -9.95 -15.93 8.55
C ILE A 129 -9.85 -14.91 9.68
N TYR A 130 -8.73 -14.99 10.39
CA TYR A 130 -8.35 -14.10 11.48
C TYR A 130 -6.94 -13.60 11.25
N ILE A 131 -6.74 -12.32 11.53
CA ILE A 131 -5.41 -11.72 11.62
C ILE A 131 -5.04 -11.68 13.09
N ASN A 132 -3.89 -12.25 13.45
CA ASN A 132 -3.46 -12.26 14.84
C ASN A 132 -3.14 -10.83 15.30
N THR A 133 -4.05 -10.24 16.08
CA THR A 133 -3.88 -8.86 16.56
C THR A 133 -3.04 -8.77 17.83
N LYS A 134 -2.71 -9.89 18.47
CA LYS A 134 -2.03 -9.92 19.77
C LYS A 134 -0.52 -10.07 19.64
N ASN A 135 -0.07 -10.83 18.64
CA ASN A 135 1.33 -11.14 18.43
C ASN A 135 1.78 -10.61 17.06
N TYR A 136 2.59 -9.56 17.07
CA TYR A 136 3.19 -9.00 15.87
C TYR A 136 4.68 -8.70 16.08
N LYS A 137 5.40 -8.54 14.97
CA LYS A 137 6.79 -8.10 14.95
C LYS A 137 6.92 -6.87 14.06
N ILE A 138 7.68 -5.88 14.49
CA ILE A 138 8.12 -4.80 13.61
C ILE A 138 9.31 -5.33 12.82
N ILE A 139 9.28 -5.16 11.51
CA ILE A 139 10.33 -5.63 10.61
C ILE A 139 11.05 -4.44 10.00
N ASP A 140 12.37 -4.51 10.02
CA ASP A 140 13.21 -3.58 9.30
C ASP A 140 13.24 -3.95 7.82
N LEU A 141 12.84 -2.99 6.98
CA LEU A 141 12.90 -3.14 5.54
C LEU A 141 14.21 -2.57 5.05
N HIS A 142 14.90 -3.32 4.20
CA HIS A 142 16.14 -2.85 3.58
C HIS A 142 15.86 -1.90 2.39
N TYR A 143 14.63 -1.39 2.29
CA TYR A 143 14.16 -0.45 1.29
C TYR A 143 13.02 0.40 1.88
N ILE A 144 12.72 1.55 1.25
CA ILE A 144 11.60 2.41 1.63
C ILE A 144 10.45 2.20 0.63
N PRO A 145 9.36 1.52 1.02
CA PRO A 145 8.17 1.42 0.19
C PRO A 145 7.61 2.81 -0.15
N LYS A 146 7.30 3.05 -1.42
CA LYS A 146 6.53 4.22 -1.87
C LYS A 146 5.11 3.74 -2.17
N THR A 147 4.11 4.61 -2.04
CA THR A 147 2.72 4.27 -2.38
C THR A 147 1.91 5.49 -2.80
N LYS A 148 0.80 5.24 -3.51
CA LYS A 148 -0.30 6.19 -3.77
C LYS A 148 -1.55 5.66 -3.09
N HIS A 149 -1.86 6.19 -1.92
CA HIS A 149 -2.96 5.70 -1.09
C HIS A 149 -4.25 6.47 -1.38
N SER A 150 -5.35 5.77 -1.59
CA SER A 150 -6.69 6.38 -1.66
C SER A 150 -7.30 6.38 -0.25
N LEU A 151 -7.55 7.57 0.29
CA LEU A 151 -8.09 7.70 1.64
C LEU A 151 -9.51 7.12 1.74
N ASN A 152 -9.78 6.47 2.85
CA ASN A 152 -11.14 6.15 3.27
C ASN A 152 -11.92 7.43 3.52
N SER A 153 -13.22 7.44 3.21
CA SER A 153 -14.12 8.59 3.33
C SER A 153 -14.10 9.20 4.73
N HIS A 154 -14.13 8.37 5.78
CA HIS A 154 -14.10 8.83 7.16
C HIS A 154 -12.76 9.50 7.56
N CYS A 155 -11.71 9.31 6.76
CA CYS A 155 -10.40 9.94 6.90
C CYS A 155 -10.22 11.19 6.03
N VAL A 156 -11.19 11.52 5.16
CA VAL A 156 -11.15 12.73 4.32
C VAL A 156 -11.60 13.93 5.15
N ASN A 157 -10.78 14.98 5.18
CA ASN A 157 -11.19 16.28 5.72
C ASN A 157 -11.97 17.04 4.64
N GLU A 158 -13.04 17.73 5.00
CA GLU A 158 -13.84 18.56 4.09
C GLU A 158 -12.99 19.64 3.40
N ASN A 159 -11.95 20.12 4.08
CA ASN A 159 -11.02 21.11 3.53
C ASN A 159 -10.06 20.55 2.48
N ILE A 160 -9.76 19.24 2.49
CA ILE A 160 -8.85 18.62 1.50
C ILE A 160 -9.48 18.60 0.10
N LYS A 161 -10.82 18.56 0.02
CA LYS A 161 -11.55 18.63 -1.26
C LYS A 161 -11.34 19.96 -1.99
N LYS A 162 -10.86 21.01 -1.31
CA LYS A 162 -10.62 22.33 -1.91
C LYS A 162 -9.20 22.54 -2.44
N GLU A 163 -8.21 21.74 -2.03
CA GLU A 163 -6.79 22.04 -2.31
C GLU A 163 -6.17 21.23 -3.48
N ASP A 164 -6.78 20.14 -3.95
CA ASP A 164 -6.14 19.29 -4.98
C ASP A 164 -6.71 19.43 -6.40
N ASN A 165 -7.68 20.33 -6.66
CA ASN A 165 -8.16 20.56 -8.03
C ASN A 165 -7.33 21.59 -8.85
N ASN A 166 -6.43 22.36 -8.22
CA ASN A 166 -5.67 23.42 -8.91
C ASN A 166 -4.15 23.42 -8.71
N THR A 167 -3.57 22.46 -8.00
CA THR A 167 -2.10 22.36 -7.85
C THR A 167 -1.62 20.93 -8.05
N GLN A 168 -1.67 20.46 -9.30
CA GLN A 168 -0.68 19.49 -9.75
C GLN A 168 0.68 20.20 -9.76
N SER A 169 1.38 20.22 -8.63
CA SER A 169 2.81 20.54 -8.63
C SER A 169 3.52 19.36 -9.31
N ILE A 170 3.72 19.48 -10.61
CA ILE A 170 4.51 18.54 -11.40
C ILE A 170 5.93 18.58 -10.83
N ASP A 171 6.38 17.46 -10.27
CA ASP A 171 7.73 17.30 -9.72
C ASP A 171 8.74 17.42 -10.88
N GLU A 172 9.87 18.11 -10.70
CA GLU A 172 10.86 18.31 -11.78
C GLU A 172 11.39 16.98 -12.33
N SER A 173 11.37 15.91 -11.52
CA SER A 173 11.67 14.56 -11.96
C SER A 173 10.64 14.00 -12.94
N ASP A 174 9.36 14.32 -12.75
CA ASP A 174 8.27 13.92 -13.64
C ASP A 174 8.41 14.66 -14.98
N ILE A 175 8.78 15.96 -14.97
CA ILE A 175 9.10 16.73 -16.18
C ILE A 175 10.27 16.11 -16.95
N LYS A 176 11.34 15.71 -16.25
CA LYS A 176 12.49 15.06 -16.88
C LYS A 176 12.12 13.72 -17.52
N PHE A 177 11.26 12.93 -16.87
CA PHE A 177 10.79 11.65 -17.42
C PHE A 177 9.90 11.84 -18.66
N PHE A 178 8.96 12.79 -18.62
CA PHE A 178 8.12 13.12 -19.77
C PHE A 178 8.93 13.69 -20.95
N ASN A 179 9.91 14.55 -20.68
CA ASN A 179 10.81 15.06 -21.71
C ASN A 179 11.68 13.96 -22.33
N LEU A 180 12.15 13.00 -21.53
CA LEU A 180 12.92 11.85 -22.02
C LEU A 180 12.06 10.92 -22.90
N LEU A 181 10.79 10.70 -22.53
CA LEU A 181 9.84 9.93 -23.34
C LEU A 181 9.50 10.63 -24.66
N ASN A 182 9.26 11.94 -24.62
CA ASN A 182 8.98 12.74 -25.82
C ASN A 182 10.20 12.81 -26.77
N GLN A 183 11.42 12.91 -26.23
CA GLN A 183 12.63 12.84 -27.05
C GLN A 183 12.83 11.46 -27.69
N LYS A 184 12.49 10.38 -26.99
CA LYS A 184 12.52 9.02 -27.56
C LYS A 184 11.45 8.80 -28.63
N GLN A 185 10.27 9.40 -28.49
CA GLN A 185 9.21 9.32 -29.50
C GLN A 185 9.47 10.22 -30.72
N ASN A 186 10.05 11.41 -30.53
CA ASN A 186 10.38 12.31 -31.64
C ASN A 186 11.59 11.84 -32.46
N LYS A 187 12.49 11.04 -31.89
CA LYS A 187 13.57 10.40 -32.68
C LYS A 187 13.06 9.34 -33.67
N ASN A 188 11.88 8.75 -33.43
CA ASN A 188 11.25 7.80 -34.36
C ASN A 188 10.38 8.47 -35.43
N LYS A 189 10.09 9.77 -35.33
CA LYS A 189 9.28 10.49 -36.33
C LYS A 189 10.11 11.10 -37.47
N ASN A 190 11.42 11.21 -37.33
CA ASN A 190 12.28 11.80 -38.37
C ASN A 190 12.73 10.81 -39.47
N HIS A 191 12.15 9.61 -39.54
CA HIS A 191 12.50 8.63 -40.58
C HIS A 191 11.34 8.15 -41.48
N HIS A 192 10.15 8.76 -41.39
CA HIS A 192 9.00 8.35 -42.21
C HIS A 192 8.21 9.53 -42.81
N ASP A 193 8.90 10.53 -43.34
CA ASP A 193 8.31 11.59 -44.18
C ASP A 193 8.56 11.39 -45.69
N HIS A 194 8.43 10.14 -46.15
CA HIS A 194 8.26 9.84 -47.58
C HIS A 194 7.37 8.61 -47.74
N ASP A 195 6.06 8.80 -47.60
CA ASP A 195 5.08 8.29 -48.58
C ASP A 195 3.65 8.64 -48.15
N GLN A 196 3.05 9.52 -48.95
CA GLN A 196 1.65 9.94 -48.83
C GLN A 196 0.70 8.87 -49.36
N ASN A 197 -0.48 8.82 -48.74
CA ASN A 197 -1.76 8.36 -49.29
C ASN A 197 -1.89 6.86 -49.66
N LYS A 198 -2.61 6.11 -48.80
CA LYS A 198 -3.90 5.50 -49.18
C LYS A 198 -4.55 4.73 -48.02
N ASN A 199 -5.85 4.99 -47.86
CA ASN A 199 -6.89 4.11 -47.31
C ASN A 199 -6.92 3.83 -45.81
N LYS A 200 -7.91 4.47 -45.17
CA LYS A 200 -8.61 3.99 -43.96
C LYS A 200 -8.90 2.48 -44.08
N LYS A 201 -8.39 1.68 -43.14
CA LYS A 201 -8.90 0.33 -42.86
C LYS A 201 -8.97 0.12 -41.35
N GLU A 202 -10.11 -0.44 -40.93
CA GLU A 202 -10.42 -0.90 -39.58
C GLU A 202 -9.32 -1.78 -39.01
N ILE A 203 -9.05 -1.64 -37.72
CA ILE A 203 -8.08 -2.46 -36.99
C ILE A 203 -8.67 -3.87 -36.84
N LYS A 204 -8.29 -4.77 -37.75
CA LYS A 204 -8.36 -6.22 -37.51
C LYS A 204 -7.17 -6.59 -36.63
N ILE A 205 -7.45 -7.10 -35.43
CA ILE A 205 -6.42 -7.73 -34.59
C ILE A 205 -6.02 -9.03 -35.29
N LEU A 206 -4.85 -9.01 -35.93
CA LEU A 206 -4.25 -10.19 -36.53
C LEU A 206 -3.67 -11.09 -35.43
N GLN A 207 -3.90 -12.39 -35.62
CA GLN A 207 -3.70 -13.48 -34.67
C GLN A 207 -2.23 -13.96 -34.59
N GLU A 208 -1.28 -13.07 -34.86
CA GLU A 208 0.15 -13.35 -34.92
C GLU A 208 0.90 -12.42 -33.98
N ASN A 209 0.96 -12.78 -32.71
CA ASN A 209 1.95 -12.25 -31.76
C ASN A 209 2.25 -13.29 -30.66
N LYS A 210 2.27 -14.58 -31.02
CA LYS A 210 2.78 -15.63 -30.14
C LYS A 210 4.31 -15.63 -30.05
N GLU A 211 5.02 -14.94 -30.94
CA GLU A 211 6.50 -14.87 -30.93
C GLU A 211 7.05 -13.68 -30.12
N LEU A 212 6.27 -12.62 -29.88
CA LEU A 212 6.67 -11.50 -29.01
C LEU A 212 6.76 -11.87 -27.51
N LEU A 213 6.24 -13.05 -27.12
CA LEU A 213 6.35 -13.61 -25.77
C LEU A 213 7.67 -14.37 -25.51
N ASN A 214 8.47 -14.65 -26.55
CA ASN A 214 9.72 -15.42 -26.43
C ASN A 214 11.00 -14.56 -26.45
N HIS A 215 10.90 -13.23 -26.36
CA HIS A 215 12.04 -12.31 -26.34
C HIS A 215 12.00 -11.36 -25.12
N ILE A 216 11.80 -11.93 -23.93
CA ILE A 216 12.30 -11.29 -22.71
C ILE A 216 13.69 -11.88 -22.47
N GLU A 217 14.71 -11.25 -23.06
CA GLU A 217 16.10 -11.53 -22.73
C GLU A 217 16.28 -11.37 -21.21
N SER A 218 16.75 -12.44 -20.57
CA SER A 218 17.09 -12.46 -19.16
C SER A 218 18.12 -11.37 -18.84
N VAL A 219 17.69 -10.35 -18.09
CA VAL A 219 18.61 -9.34 -17.54
C VAL A 219 19.44 -10.01 -16.45
N LYS A 220 20.72 -10.29 -16.75
CA LYS A 220 21.72 -10.75 -15.77
C LYS A 220 21.91 -9.69 -14.69
N THR A 221 21.44 -9.97 -13.47
CA THR A 221 21.90 -9.27 -12.27
C THR A 221 23.14 -9.98 -11.71
N THR A 222 24.24 -9.27 -11.56
CA THR A 222 25.45 -9.76 -10.89
C THR A 222 25.17 -10.01 -9.41
N LYS A 223 25.26 -11.28 -8.98
CA LYS A 223 25.34 -11.65 -7.55
C LYS A 223 26.71 -11.22 -7.02
N LYS A 224 26.74 -10.52 -5.88
CA LYS A 224 27.91 -10.55 -4.98
C LYS A 224 27.80 -11.83 -4.15
N GLU A 225 28.86 -12.62 -4.14
CA GLU A 225 28.97 -13.84 -3.33
C GLU A 225 29.39 -13.50 -1.89
N ASN A 226 28.57 -14.01 -0.97
CA ASN A 226 28.80 -14.52 0.38
C ASN A 226 29.89 -13.92 1.27
N ASP A 227 29.44 -13.29 2.37
CA ASP A 227 29.98 -13.59 3.69
C ASP A 227 28.91 -14.35 4.49
N GLU A 228 29.27 -15.52 4.98
CA GLU A 228 28.46 -16.36 5.86
C GLU A 228 28.24 -15.67 7.21
N THR A 229 27.09 -15.04 7.41
CA THR A 229 26.57 -14.77 8.75
C THR A 229 25.05 -14.90 8.75
N ASN A 230 24.57 -15.91 9.49
CA ASN A 230 23.22 -16.11 10.02
C ASN A 230 22.02 -15.84 9.08
N ASN A 231 21.31 -16.91 8.72
CA ASN A 231 20.02 -16.98 8.04
C ASN A 231 18.91 -16.06 8.64
N ILE A 232 19.00 -14.75 8.43
CA ILE A 232 17.96 -13.75 8.74
C ILE A 232 17.28 -13.29 7.42
N HIS A 233 17.87 -13.58 6.27
CA HIS A 233 17.43 -13.05 4.96
C HIS A 233 16.14 -13.63 4.38
N ASN A 234 15.54 -14.66 4.99
CA ASN A 234 14.34 -15.32 4.46
C ASN A 234 13.01 -14.61 4.77
N PHE A 235 13.01 -13.45 5.45
CA PHE A 235 11.78 -12.87 6.01
C PHE A 235 11.49 -11.40 5.65
N ILE A 236 12.30 -10.78 4.79
CA ILE A 236 12.02 -9.42 4.32
C ILE A 236 10.90 -9.49 3.27
N PRO A 237 9.78 -8.75 3.44
CA PRO A 237 8.76 -8.62 2.40
C PRO A 237 9.40 -8.22 1.08
N LYS A 238 9.06 -8.93 0.00
CA LYS A 238 9.46 -8.51 -1.35
C LYS A 238 8.76 -7.19 -1.71
N GLN A 239 9.42 -6.36 -2.52
CA GLN A 239 8.98 -5.02 -2.89
C GLN A 239 7.55 -5.01 -3.45
N ILE A 240 6.77 -3.94 -3.23
CA ILE A 240 5.42 -3.83 -3.81
C ILE A 240 5.59 -3.39 -5.28
N LYS A 241 5.12 -4.21 -6.23
CA LYS A 241 5.24 -3.95 -7.68
C LYS A 241 3.99 -3.36 -8.33
N SER A 242 2.81 -3.56 -7.74
CA SER A 242 1.52 -3.12 -8.29
C SER A 242 0.65 -2.49 -7.21
N TYR A 243 0.17 -1.28 -7.48
CA TYR A 243 -0.72 -0.51 -6.61
C TYR A 243 -2.18 -0.82 -6.93
N HIS A 244 -2.59 -2.08 -6.80
CA HIS A 244 -4.01 -2.43 -6.82
C HIS A 244 -4.56 -2.27 -5.41
N HIS A 245 -5.11 -1.09 -5.14
CA HIS A 245 -5.65 -0.75 -3.83
C HIS A 245 -7.15 -1.02 -3.79
N THR A 246 -7.58 -1.85 -2.84
CA THR A 246 -8.98 -1.87 -2.43
C THR A 246 -9.12 -1.00 -1.19
N ILE A 247 -9.85 0.11 -1.33
CA ILE A 247 -10.17 1.00 -0.22
C ILE A 247 -11.02 0.22 0.79
N ILE A 248 -10.53 0.10 2.03
CA ILE A 248 -11.26 -0.58 3.11
C ILE A 248 -12.07 0.47 3.88
N ASP A 249 -13.23 0.85 3.35
CA ASP A 249 -14.10 1.81 3.99
C ASP A 249 -15.43 1.17 4.41
N ARG A 250 -15.98 1.61 5.54
CA ARG A 250 -17.33 1.25 5.98
C ARG A 250 -18.28 2.38 5.65
#